data_AF-A0A2V2U5X5-F1
#
_entry.id   AF-A0A2V2U5X5-F1
#
_cell.length_a   1.000
_cell.length_b   1.000
_cell.length_c   1.000
_cell.angle_alpha   90.00
_cell.angle_beta   90.00
_cell.angle_gamma   90.00
#
_symmetry.space_group_name_H-M   'P 1'
#
loop_
_entity.id
_entity.type
_entity.pdbx_description
1 polymer ?
#
loop_
_entity_poly.entity_id
_entity_poly.type
_entity_poly.pdbx_seq_one_letter_code
_entity_poly.pdbx_strand_id
1 'polypeptide(L)'
;MGNENNAFLEAWKSNVENQNQIVINNNTLATLLIGYVFNARPEIDFDIEPQELLKDLRIYAMNNGIDYDKYLPRNPEWLSRKINTICNDLVQAGLVIEPDIRREHIRYIRFKKIKR
;
A
#
# COMPACT_ATOMS: atom_id res chain seq x y z
N MET A 1 -25.92 -13.36 -14.19
CA MET A 1 -25.34 -12.03 -13.89
C MET A 1 -24.68 -12.14 -12.53
N GLY A 2 -23.42 -12.59 -12.48
CA GLY A 2 -22.79 -13.11 -11.27
C GLY A 2 -21.62 -12.26 -10.80
N ASN A 3 -21.86 -11.45 -9.77
CA ASN A 3 -21.04 -11.26 -8.57
C ASN A 3 -19.49 -11.34 -8.63
N GLU A 4 -18.83 -10.71 -9.62
CA GLU A 4 -17.35 -10.65 -9.68
C GLU A 4 -16.73 -9.81 -8.55
N ASN A 5 -17.45 -8.83 -8.00
CA ASN A 5 -16.97 -7.96 -6.93
C ASN A 5 -16.93 -8.64 -5.54
N ASN A 6 -17.75 -9.67 -5.30
CA ASN A 6 -17.72 -10.43 -4.05
C ASN A 6 -16.61 -11.48 -4.03
N ALA A 7 -16.23 -12.03 -5.18
CA ALA A 7 -15.17 -13.03 -5.25
C ALA A 7 -13.82 -12.46 -4.81
N PHE A 8 -13.56 -11.17 -5.06
CA PHE A 8 -12.34 -10.51 -4.60
C PHE A 8 -12.39 -10.20 -3.10
N LEU A 9 -13.51 -9.70 -2.57
CA LEU A 9 -13.68 -9.51 -1.12
C LEU A 9 -13.61 -10.83 -0.35
N GLU A 10 -14.09 -11.92 -0.93
CA GLU A 10 -14.00 -13.26 -0.35
C GLU A 10 -12.64 -13.91 -0.52
N ALA A 11 -11.94 -13.74 -1.65
CA ALA A 11 -10.55 -14.17 -1.80
C ALA A 11 -9.60 -13.34 -0.94
N TRP A 12 -9.88 -12.04 -0.79
CA TRP A 12 -9.21 -11.16 0.16
C TRP A 12 -9.47 -11.65 1.58
N LYS A 13 -10.73 -11.84 1.99
CA LYS A 13 -11.12 -12.42 3.30
C LYS A 13 -10.54 -13.82 3.55
N SER A 14 -10.47 -14.68 2.55
CA SER A 14 -9.99 -16.06 2.69
C SER A 14 -8.46 -16.12 2.78
N ASN A 15 -7.73 -15.26 2.05
CA ASN A 15 -6.27 -15.09 2.21
C ASN A 15 -5.90 -14.35 3.50
N VAL A 16 -6.84 -13.56 4.01
CA VAL A 16 -6.77 -12.79 5.26
C VAL A 16 -6.77 -13.68 6.49
N GLU A 17 -7.47 -14.81 6.48
CA GLU A 17 -7.78 -15.59 7.69
C GLU A 17 -6.57 -16.27 8.37
N ASN A 18 -5.41 -16.42 7.71
CA ASN A 18 -4.47 -17.45 8.15
C ASN A 18 -3.26 -17.05 9.01
N GLN A 19 -2.95 -15.76 9.28
CA GLN A 19 -2.07 -15.31 10.40
C GLN A 19 -1.60 -13.85 10.28
N ASN A 20 -1.56 -13.27 9.08
CA ASN A 20 -0.99 -11.94 8.85
C ASN A 20 -1.93 -10.76 9.15
N GLN A 21 -3.19 -11.04 9.52
CA GLN A 21 -4.24 -10.02 9.50
C GLN A 21 -4.33 -9.09 10.71
N ILE A 22 -3.89 -9.53 11.89
CA ILE A 22 -4.07 -8.74 13.11
C ILE A 22 -3.20 -7.46 13.07
N VAL A 23 -2.07 -7.50 12.38
CA VAL A 23 -1.13 -6.37 12.31
C VAL A 23 -1.53 -5.38 11.21
N ILE A 24 -1.95 -5.87 10.03
CA ILE A 24 -2.34 -5.02 8.89
C ILE A 24 -3.71 -4.35 9.12
N ASN A 25 -4.67 -5.04 9.77
CA ASN A 25 -5.98 -4.45 10.07
C ASN A 25 -5.91 -3.24 11.01
N ASN A 26 -4.88 -3.15 11.86
CA ASN A 26 -4.69 -2.01 12.76
C ASN A 26 -3.99 -0.82 12.07
N ASN A 27 -3.49 -0.99 10.85
CA ASN A 27 -2.78 0.06 10.13
C ASN A 27 -3.40 0.34 8.77
N THR A 28 -4.37 1.26 8.73
CA THR A 28 -5.08 1.65 7.51
C THR A 28 -4.15 2.13 6.39
N LEU A 29 -2.99 2.71 6.72
CA LEU A 29 -1.98 3.08 5.71
C LEU A 29 -1.36 1.84 5.05
N ALA A 30 -1.06 0.79 5.82
CA ALA A 30 -0.55 -0.47 5.27
C ALA A 30 -1.57 -1.10 4.31
N THR A 31 -2.84 -1.15 4.71
CA THR A 31 -3.94 -1.64 3.86
C THR A 31 -4.07 -0.84 2.57
N LEU A 32 -3.99 0.49 2.65
CA LEU A 32 -4.04 1.37 1.48
C LEU A 32 -2.86 1.13 0.53
N LEU A 33 -1.64 0.99 1.05
CA LEU A 33 -0.45 0.72 0.25
C LEU A 33 -0.55 -0.63 -0.46
N ILE A 34 -0.93 -1.68 0.26
CA ILE A 34 -1.11 -3.03 -0.30
C ILE A 34 -2.19 -2.98 -1.38
N GLY A 35 -3.36 -2.39 -1.08
CA GLY A 35 -4.46 -2.28 -2.03
C GLY A 35 -4.06 -1.52 -3.29
N TYR A 36 -3.41 -0.37 -3.14
CA TYR A 36 -2.92 0.41 -4.27
C TYR A 36 -1.91 -0.38 -5.12
N VAL A 37 -0.88 -0.96 -4.50
CA VAL A 37 0.19 -1.67 -5.23
C VAL A 37 -0.35 -2.89 -5.96
N PHE A 38 -1.20 -3.71 -5.32
CA PHE A 38 -1.68 -4.94 -5.92
C PHE A 38 -2.82 -4.73 -6.92
N ASN A 39 -3.66 -3.71 -6.73
CA ASN A 39 -4.86 -3.54 -7.54
C ASN A 39 -4.76 -2.41 -8.59
N ALA A 40 -3.97 -1.36 -8.33
CA ALA A 40 -3.89 -0.19 -9.21
C ALA A 40 -2.62 -0.16 -10.07
N ARG A 41 -1.59 -0.94 -9.71
CA ARG A 41 -0.32 -1.01 -10.44
C ARG A 41 -0.13 -2.41 -11.03
N PRO A 42 0.01 -2.58 -12.35
CA PRO A 42 0.36 -3.87 -12.94
C PRO A 42 1.82 -4.26 -12.71
N GLU A 43 2.71 -3.30 -12.45
CA GLU A 43 4.15 -3.51 -12.33
C GLU A 43 4.51 -4.36 -11.10
N ILE A 44 5.52 -5.21 -11.24
CA ILE A 44 6.04 -6.05 -10.14
C ILE A 44 7.04 -5.24 -9.29
N ASP A 45 7.82 -4.38 -9.92
CA ASP A 45 8.85 -3.55 -9.30
C ASP A 45 8.74 -2.14 -9.89
N PHE A 46 8.65 -1.12 -9.05
CA PHE A 46 8.59 0.27 -9.49
C PHE A 46 9.08 1.25 -8.42
N ASP A 47 9.55 2.40 -8.89
CA ASP A 47 9.97 3.52 -8.05
C ASP A 47 8.94 4.65 -8.20
N ILE A 48 8.62 5.33 -7.10
CA ILE A 48 7.70 6.48 -7.11
C ILE A 48 8.16 7.53 -6.09
N GLU A 49 8.00 8.80 -6.43
CA GLU A 49 8.30 9.88 -5.49
C GLU A 49 7.28 9.91 -4.34
N PRO A 50 7.69 10.22 -3.10
CA PRO A 50 6.78 10.30 -1.96
C PRO A 50 5.56 11.22 -2.21
N GLN A 51 5.74 12.32 -2.95
CA GLN A 51 4.66 13.26 -3.24
C GLN A 51 3.64 12.65 -4.22
N GLU A 52 4.11 12.02 -5.29
CA GLU A 52 3.24 11.35 -6.26
C GLU A 52 2.55 10.14 -5.65
N LEU A 53 3.26 9.36 -4.81
CA LEU A 53 2.63 8.27 -4.05
C LEU A 53 1.51 8.78 -3.15
N LEU A 54 1.71 9.89 -2.44
CA LEU A 54 0.67 10.44 -1.57
C LEU A 54 -0.57 10.87 -2.36
N LYS A 55 -0.38 11.47 -3.53
CA LYS A 55 -1.46 11.86 -4.45
C LYS A 55 -2.20 10.63 -4.96
N ASP A 56 -1.48 9.61 -5.42
CA ASP A 56 -2.05 8.36 -5.92
C ASP A 56 -2.84 7.63 -4.83
N LEU A 57 -2.33 7.58 -3.61
CA LEU A 57 -3.03 6.98 -2.46
C LEU A 57 -4.31 7.74 -2.10
N ARG A 58 -4.34 9.06 -2.22
CA ARG A 58 -5.57 9.86 -2.03
C ARG A 58 -6.61 9.53 -3.08
N ILE A 59 -6.21 9.47 -4.35
CA ILE A 59 -7.10 9.10 -5.46
C ILE A 59 -7.64 7.68 -5.24
N TYR A 60 -6.75 6.74 -4.90
CA TYR A 60 -7.14 5.36 -4.61
C TYR A 60 -8.12 5.27 -3.43
N ALA A 61 -7.84 5.96 -2.33
CA ALA A 61 -8.71 5.99 -1.16
C ALA A 61 -10.09 6.59 -1.50
N MET A 62 -10.13 7.71 -2.21
CA MET A 62 -11.36 8.35 -2.66
C MET A 62 -12.21 7.40 -3.52
N ASN A 63 -11.60 6.72 -4.49
CA ASN A 63 -12.28 5.78 -5.37
C ASN A 63 -12.82 4.53 -4.63
N ASN A 64 -12.26 4.21 -3.46
CA ASN A 64 -12.67 3.09 -2.63
C ASN A 64 -13.51 3.52 -1.40
N GLY A 65 -13.93 4.78 -1.31
CA GLY A 65 -14.75 5.29 -0.21
C GLY A 65 -14.04 5.34 1.15
N ILE A 66 -12.70 5.42 1.14
CA ILE A 66 -11.87 5.50 2.35
C ILE A 66 -11.60 6.97 2.69
N ASP A 67 -11.86 7.36 3.94
CA ASP A 67 -11.57 8.70 4.46
C ASP A 67 -10.05 8.95 4.56
N TYR A 68 -9.47 9.49 3.50
CA TYR A 68 -8.03 9.66 3.40
C TYR A 68 -7.48 10.74 4.36
N ASP A 69 -8.26 11.76 4.73
CA ASP A 69 -7.80 12.83 5.62
C ASP A 69 -7.50 12.33 7.02
N LYS A 70 -8.19 11.26 7.43
CA LYS A 70 -7.98 10.61 8.72
C LYS A 70 -6.76 9.69 8.74
N TYR A 71 -6.45 9.02 7.64
CA TYR A 71 -5.49 7.91 7.62
C TYR A 71 -4.18 8.22 6.89
N LEU A 72 -4.21 9.06 5.86
CA LEU A 72 -3.02 9.43 5.11
C LEU A 72 -2.25 10.57 5.80
N PRO A 73 -0.91 10.53 5.78
CA PRO A 73 -0.09 11.66 6.22
C PRO A 73 -0.36 12.93 5.40
N ARG A 74 -0.16 14.09 6.01
CA ARG A 74 -0.35 15.39 5.35
C ARG A 74 0.76 15.72 4.35
N ASN A 75 1.98 15.25 4.60
CA ASN A 75 3.16 15.56 3.78
C ASN A 75 3.96 14.29 3.41
N PRO A 76 4.77 14.36 2.35
CA PRO A 76 5.52 13.22 1.83
C PRO A 76 6.63 12.72 2.78
N GLU A 77 7.20 13.59 3.61
CA GLU A 77 8.21 13.20 4.60
C GLU A 77 7.61 12.29 5.68
N TRP A 78 6.40 12.62 6.15
CA TRP A 78 5.67 11.81 7.12
C TRP A 78 5.20 10.50 6.52
N LEU A 79 4.86 10.49 5.23
CA LEU A 79 4.58 9.24 4.51
C LEU A 79 5.79 8.32 4.53
N SER A 80 6.96 8.84 4.16
CA SER A 80 8.20 8.07 4.15
C SER A 80 8.56 7.54 5.55
N ARG A 81 8.36 8.35 6.60
CA ARG A 81 8.55 7.91 7.99
C ARG A 81 7.56 6.82 8.40
N LYS A 82 6.27 6.99 8.11
CA LYS A 82 5.27 5.97 8.45
C LYS A 82 5.52 4.66 7.70
N ILE A 83 5.86 4.72 6.41
CA ILE A 83 6.24 3.53 5.62
C ILE A 83 7.41 2.80 6.27
N ASN A 84 8.45 3.52 6.70
CA ASN A 84 9.54 2.92 7.46
C ASN A 84 9.08 2.16 8.71
N THR A 85 8.10 2.71 9.45
CA THR A 85 7.58 2.04 10.67
C THR A 85 6.79 0.76 10.38
N ILE A 86 6.19 0.64 9.21
CA ILE A 86 5.33 -0.49 8.82
C ILE A 86 5.99 -1.41 7.79
N CYS A 87 7.26 -1.16 7.45
CA CYS A 87 7.95 -1.87 6.36
C CYS A 87 7.98 -3.38 6.61
N ASN A 88 8.19 -3.81 7.85
CA ASN A 88 8.19 -5.23 8.21
C ASN A 88 6.80 -5.87 8.00
N ASP A 89 5.73 -5.15 8.33
CA ASP A 89 4.35 -5.63 8.16
C ASP A 89 4.01 -5.75 6.68
N LEU A 90 4.48 -4.80 5.85
CA LEU A 90 4.31 -4.83 4.41
C LEU A 90 5.07 -6.01 3.78
N VAL A 91 6.28 -6.31 4.25
CA VAL A 91 7.05 -7.48 3.80
C VAL A 91 6.31 -8.78 4.12
N GLN A 92 5.71 -8.91 5.31
CA GLN A 92 4.88 -10.07 5.66
C GLN A 92 3.67 -10.23 4.72
N ALA A 93 3.13 -9.11 4.22
CA ALA A 93 2.07 -9.06 3.22
C ALA A 93 2.53 -9.36 1.77
N GLY A 94 3.82 -9.64 1.56
CA GLY A 94 4.38 -9.88 0.22
C GLY A 94 4.76 -8.61 -0.53
N LEU A 95 4.95 -7.50 0.17
CA LEU A 95 5.34 -6.22 -0.40
C LEU A 95 6.66 -5.73 0.22
N VAL A 96 7.76 -5.83 -0.53
CA VAL A 96 9.04 -5.22 -0.11
C VAL A 96 9.02 -3.76 -0.49
N ILE A 97 9.43 -2.90 0.45
CA ILE A 97 9.55 -1.47 0.21
C ILE A 97 10.91 -1.00 0.67
N GLU A 98 11.57 -0.21 -0.18
CA GLU A 98 12.78 0.52 0.16
C GLU A 98 12.43 2.01 0.15
N PRO A 99 12.10 2.58 1.32
CA PRO A 99 11.79 4.00 1.42
C PRO A 99 13.09 4.83 1.45
N ASP A 100 13.08 6.00 0.81
CA ASP A 100 14.19 6.98 0.80
C ASP A 100 15.40 6.58 -0.07
N ILE A 101 15.14 6.01 -1.25
CA ILE A 101 16.15 5.87 -2.30
C ILE A 101 16.46 7.27 -2.86
N ARG A 102 17.73 7.68 -2.81
CA ARG A 102 18.15 8.98 -3.38
C ARG A 102 18.76 8.80 -4.75
N ARG A 103 18.24 9.53 -5.74
CA ARG A 103 18.81 9.64 -7.08
C ARG A 103 18.74 11.08 -7.53
N GLU A 104 19.85 11.62 -8.01
CA GLU A 104 19.89 12.98 -8.58
C GLU A 104 19.26 14.04 -7.64
N HIS A 105 19.50 13.90 -6.32
CA HIS A 105 18.92 14.73 -5.25
C HIS A 105 17.41 14.59 -5.02
N ILE A 106 16.72 13.73 -5.74
CA ILE A 106 15.30 13.38 -5.57
C ILE A 106 15.17 12.10 -4.73
N ARG A 107 14.12 12.03 -3.90
CA ARG A 107 13.80 10.86 -3.08
C ARG A 107 12.73 10.02 -3.76
N TYR A 108 12.95 8.72 -3.75
CA TYR A 108 12.04 7.71 -4.27
C TYR A 108 11.71 6.68 -3.19
N ILE A 109 10.58 6.01 -3.37
CA ILE A 109 10.19 4.81 -2.65
C ILE A 109 10.09 3.71 -3.70
N ARG A 110 10.86 2.64 -3.51
CA ARG A 110 10.75 1.45 -4.35
C ARG A 110 9.77 0.47 -3.75
N PHE A 111 8.94 -0.10 -4.59
CA PHE A 111 8.00 -1.17 -4.27
C PHE A 111 8.37 -2.40 -5.07
N LYS A 112 8.35 -3.56 -4.42
CA LYS A 112 8.53 -4.86 -5.08
C LYS A 112 7.55 -5.90 -4.56
N LYS A 113 6.70 -6.41 -5.46
CA LYS A 113 5.76 -7.49 -5.18
C LYS A 113 6.51 -8.81 -5.12
N ILE A 114 6.34 -9.54 -4.03
CA ILE A 114 6.83 -10.92 -3.90
C ILE A 114 5.73 -11.84 -4.43
N LYS A 115 6.01 -12.59 -5.51
CA LYS A 115 5.18 -13.73 -5.88
C LYS A 115 5.42 -14.84 -4.86
N ARG A 116 4.38 -15.21 -4.10
CA ARG A 116 4.36 -16.49 -3.38
C ARG A 116 3.90 -17.60 -4.30
#